data_AF-A0A924C371-F1
#
_entry.id   AF-A0A924C371-F1
#
_cell.length_a   1.000
_cell.length_b   1.000
_cell.length_c   1.000
_cell.angle_alpha   90.00
_cell.angle_beta   90.00
_cell.angle_gamma   90.00
#
_symmetry.space_group_name_H-M   'P 1'
#
loop_
_entity.id
_entity.type
_entity.pdbx_description
1 polymer ?
#
loop_
_entity_poly.entity_id
_entity_poly.type
_entity_poly.pdbx_seq_one_letter_code
_entity_poly.pdbx_strand_id
1 'polypeptide(L)' 'MTLPTYPPPRDLLKGKTVVVTAAAGTGIGFSAAKRAAEEGATL' A
#
# COMPACT_ATOMS: atom_id res chain seq x y z
N MET A 1 5.09 -22.63 -13.27
CA MET A 1 5.21 -21.16 -13.42
C MET A 1 5.50 -20.58 -12.05
N THR A 2 6.64 -19.93 -11.85
CA THR A 2 7.03 -19.33 -10.57
C THR A 2 6.41 -17.94 -10.45
N LEU A 3 5.75 -17.63 -9.33
CA LEU A 3 5.20 -16.31 -9.08
C LEU A 3 6.33 -15.28 -8.92
N PRO A 4 6.20 -14.08 -9.51
CA PRO A 4 7.17 -13.02 -9.28
C PRO A 4 7.14 -12.57 -7.81
N THR A 5 8.30 -12.18 -7.30
CA THR A 5 8.39 -11.62 -5.95
C THR A 5 7.62 -10.32 -5.84
N TYR A 6 7.04 -10.07 -4.67
CA TYR A 6 6.42 -8.79 -4.37
C TYR A 6 7.50 -7.68 -4.42
N PRO A 7 7.24 -6.55 -5.10
CA PRO A 7 8.22 -5.49 -5.22
C PRO A 7 8.47 -4.81 -3.87
N PRO A 8 9.73 -4.52 -3.50
CA PRO A 8 10.03 -3.78 -2.29
C PRO A 8 9.44 -2.36 -2.36
N PRO A 9 9.16 -1.73 -1.21
CA PRO A 9 8.81 -0.32 -1.17
C PRO A 9 10.00 0.57 -1.55
N ARG A 10 9.72 1.78 -2.00
CA ARG A 10 10.72 2.74 -2.51
C ARG A 10 10.59 4.12 -1.86
N ASP A 11 9.91 4.20 -0.71
CA ASP A 11 9.64 5.43 0.04
C ASP A 11 8.89 6.51 -0.78
N LEU A 12 8.09 6.13 -1.78
CA LEU A 12 7.47 7.09 -2.71
C LEU A 12 6.43 8.01 -2.04
N LEU A 13 5.85 7.56 -0.93
CA LEU A 13 4.81 8.30 -0.20
C LEU A 13 5.29 8.74 1.19
N LYS A 14 6.60 8.67 1.44
CA LYS A 14 7.21 9.04 2.71
C LYS A 14 6.85 10.47 3.11
N GLY A 15 6.32 10.60 4.33
CA GLY A 15 5.93 11.89 4.91
C GLY A 15 4.65 12.49 4.30
N LYS A 16 3.89 11.72 3.51
CA LYS A 16 2.58 12.14 2.99
C LYS A 16 1.46 11.46 3.77
N THR A 17 0.33 12.15 3.89
CA THR A 17 -0.91 11.57 4.43
C THR A 17 -1.82 11.13 3.29
N VAL A 18 -2.32 9.90 3.33
CA VAL A 18 -3.12 9.28 2.26
C VAL A 18 -4.40 8.71 2.83
N VAL A 19 -5.55 9.25 2.41
CA VAL A 19 -6.86 8.74 2.82
C VAL A 19 -7.33 7.68 1.85
N VAL A 20 -7.58 6.47 2.34
CA VAL A 20 -8.15 5.36 1.55
C VAL A 20 -9.53 4.99 2.10
N THR A 21 -10.57 5.18 1.29
CA THR A 21 -11.94 4.80 1.66
C THR A 21 -12.16 3.29 1.44
N ALA A 22 -13.05 2.68 2.23
CA ALA A 22 -13.41 1.26 2.14
C ALA A 22 -12.22 0.27 2.25
N ALA A 23 -11.22 0.56 3.09
CA ALA A 23 -10.02 -0.27 3.25
C ALA A 23 -10.13 -1.43 4.24
N ALA A 24 -11.30 -1.65 4.88
CA ALA A 24 -11.45 -2.63 5.96
C ALA A 24 -11.47 -4.12 5.53
N GLY A 25 -11.74 -4.40 4.25
CA GLY A 25 -11.83 -5.76 3.71
C GLY A 25 -10.51 -6.30 3.16
N THR A 26 -10.57 -7.28 2.25
CA THR A 26 -9.39 -7.83 1.54
C THR A 26 -9.36 -7.41 0.06
N GLY A 27 -10.13 -6.39 -0.29
CA GLY A 27 -10.26 -5.91 -1.67
C GLY A 27 -9.18 -4.91 -2.08
N ILE A 28 -9.49 -4.15 -3.13
CA ILE A 28 -8.58 -3.14 -3.69
C ILE A 28 -8.24 -2.02 -2.70
N GLY A 29 -9.20 -1.61 -1.85
CA GLY A 29 -8.98 -0.57 -0.85
C GLY A 29 -7.91 -0.98 0.17
N PHE A 30 -7.97 -2.22 0.66
CA PHE A 30 -6.95 -2.76 1.56
C PHE A 30 -5.60 -2.92 0.88
N SER A 31 -5.58 -3.42 -0.36
CA SER A 31 -4.34 -3.60 -1.11
C SER A 31 -3.64 -2.26 -1.39
N ALA A 32 -4.42 -1.21 -1.68
CA ALA A 32 -3.93 0.15 -1.86
C ALA A 32 -3.41 0.75 -0.55
N ALA A 33 -4.17 0.63 0.54
CA ALA A 33 -3.77 1.08 1.87
C ALA A 33 -2.47 0.39 2.31
N LYS A 34 -2.38 -0.94 2.17
CA LYS A 34 -1.18 -1.72 2.47
C LYS A 34 0.04 -1.20 1.70
N ARG A 35 -0.07 -1.00 0.38
CA ARG A 35 1.04 -0.46 -0.42
C ARG A 35 1.42 0.95 0.03
N ALA A 36 0.44 1.79 0.35
CA ALA A 36 0.71 3.15 0.78
C ALA A 36 1.46 3.21 2.13
N ALA A 37 1.09 2.37 3.09
CA ALA A 37 1.84 2.22 4.34
C ALA A 37 3.28 1.71 4.11
N GLU A 38 3.46 0.70 3.25
CA GLU A 38 4.79 0.19 2.91
C GLU A 38 5.68 1.25 2.26
N GLU A 39 5.10 2.16 1.46
CA GLU A 39 5.80 3.30 0.85
C GLU A 39 6.05 4.49 1.82
N GLY A 40 5.72 4.33 3.11
CA GLY A 40 5.98 5.31 4.16
C GLY A 40 4.92 6.40 4.33
N ALA A 41 3.70 6.18 3.81
CA ALA A 41 2.58 7.08 4.03
C ALA A 41 1.99 6.93 5.44
N THR A 42 1.41 8.01 5.94
CA THR A 42 0.46 7.98 7.05
C THR A 42 -0.94 7.77 6.47
N LEU A 43 -1.66 6.74 6.91
CA LEU A 43 -2.98 6.36 6.40
C LEU A 43 -4.14 6.89 7.25
#